data_AF-A0A971FI48-F1
#
_entry.id   AF-A0A971FI48-F1
#
_cell.length_a   1.000
_cell.length_b   1.000
_cell.length_c   1.000
_cell.angle_alpha   90.00
_cell.angle_beta   90.00
_cell.angle_gamma   90.00
#
_symmetry.space_group_name_H-M   'P 1'
#
loop_
_entity.id
_entity.type
_entity.pdbx_description
1 polymer ?
#
loop_
_entity_poly.entity_id
_entity_poly.type
_entity_poly.pdbx_seq_one_letter_code
_entity_poly.pdbx_strand_id
1 'polypeptide(L)'
;MALVTMRELLEAGIHFGHQTRRWNPKMARYIYGQRNGIYLIDLQHTLRQLYRTYGLIRDIVSQGGHVLFVGTKRQAQEPVRIEAERCGMYYVTTRWLGGTLTNYQTVRQSIGELFRLQTIEKDGTIDKFSKKEAAMMRKQRVKLEKNLLGIQNMPGLPDAVFVVDVGREDIAVKEARRLKIPCIGVIDTNCDPDDVDFPIPGNDDAIRAINLYCKLIADAVIEGKLRAEKIRAEEEETRRARNEGADSPAPTPEPEAPADASAKDDTYDAQYETAAAAPVTVEEAAAETIEDKAADADA
;
A
#
# COMPACT_ATOMS: atom_id res chain seq x y z
N MET A 1 -6.35 -14.56 13.88
CA MET A 1 -5.84 -13.47 14.73
C MET A 1 -6.47 -12.18 14.24
N ALA A 2 -7.08 -11.36 15.11
CA ALA A 2 -7.62 -10.07 14.66
C ALA A 2 -6.43 -9.16 14.34
N LEU A 3 -6.32 -8.69 13.10
CA LEU A 3 -5.17 -7.90 12.63
C LEU A 3 -5.07 -6.55 13.37
N VAL A 4 -6.22 -5.90 13.52
CA VAL A 4 -6.42 -4.64 14.23
C VAL A 4 -7.84 -4.57 14.75
N THR A 5 -8.01 -3.94 15.91
CA THR A 5 -9.32 -3.63 16.49
C THR A 5 -9.78 -2.21 16.14
N MET A 6 -11.10 -1.98 16.09
CA MET A 6 -11.65 -0.62 15.89
C MET A 6 -11.14 0.38 16.94
N ARG A 7 -10.89 -0.10 18.15
CA ARG A 7 -10.32 0.70 19.24
C ARG A 7 -8.92 1.20 18.91
N GLU A 8 -8.04 0.34 18.41
CA GLU A 8 -6.69 0.72 18.00
C GLU A 8 -6.70 1.73 16.85
N LEU A 9 -7.59 1.58 15.87
CA LEU A 9 -7.76 2.56 14.77
C LEU A 9 -8.19 3.94 15.31
N LEU A 10 -9.08 3.94 16.30
CA LEU A 10 -9.58 5.15 16.93
C LEU A 10 -8.50 5.82 17.79
N GLU A 11 -7.77 5.05 18.61
CA GLU A 11 -6.66 5.53 19.44
C GLU A 11 -5.50 6.09 18.59
N ALA A 12 -5.22 5.48 17.43
CA ALA A 12 -4.22 5.95 16.48
C ALA A 12 -4.62 7.25 15.75
N GLY A 13 -5.92 7.60 15.77
CA GLY A 13 -6.44 8.82 15.15
C GLY A 13 -6.68 8.70 13.64
N ILE A 14 -6.95 7.49 13.13
CA ILE A 14 -7.17 7.22 11.70
C ILE A 14 -8.46 7.84 11.15
N HIS A 15 -9.47 8.00 12.01
CA HIS A 15 -10.78 8.53 11.66
C HIS A 15 -10.80 10.02 11.35
N PHE A 16 -9.73 10.76 11.65
CA PHE A 16 -9.66 12.19 11.34
C PHE A 16 -9.22 12.40 9.89
N GLY A 17 -10.01 13.15 9.12
CA GLY A 17 -9.61 13.64 7.81
C GLY A 17 -9.21 15.12 7.84
N HIS A 18 -9.31 15.77 6.68
CA HIS A 18 -9.04 17.19 6.50
C HIS A 18 -10.28 18.08 6.73
N GLN A 19 -10.05 19.39 6.66
CA GLN A 19 -11.10 20.40 6.73
C GLN A 19 -12.10 20.28 5.58
N THR A 20 -13.36 20.65 5.82
CA THR A 20 -14.46 20.54 4.84
C THR A 20 -14.23 21.30 3.53
N ARG A 21 -13.34 22.31 3.53
CA ARG A 21 -12.99 23.07 2.32
C ARG A 21 -12.03 22.35 1.38
N ARG A 22 -11.33 21.32 1.84
CA ARG A 22 -10.23 20.66 1.12
C ARG A 22 -10.56 19.21 0.76
N TRP A 23 -11.83 18.86 0.63
CA TRP A 23 -12.24 17.49 0.35
C TRP A 23 -12.47 17.22 -1.14
N ASN A 24 -12.32 15.96 -1.54
CA ASN A 24 -12.68 15.46 -2.85
C ASN A 24 -14.10 14.86 -2.80
N PRO A 25 -15.05 15.29 -3.64
CA PRO A 25 -16.42 14.74 -3.65
C PRO A 25 -16.50 13.22 -3.81
N LYS A 26 -15.55 12.58 -4.50
CA LYS A 26 -15.52 11.13 -4.66
C LYS A 26 -15.26 10.38 -3.35
N MET A 27 -14.67 11.05 -2.35
CA MET A 27 -14.47 10.50 -1.01
C MET A 27 -15.76 10.40 -0.20
N ALA A 28 -16.89 10.94 -0.68
CA ALA A 28 -18.18 10.90 0.03
C ALA A 28 -18.55 9.50 0.53
N ARG A 29 -18.24 8.44 -0.26
CA ARG A 29 -18.51 7.03 0.08
C ARG A 29 -17.72 6.49 1.28
N TYR A 30 -16.64 7.17 1.69
CA TYR A 30 -15.79 6.78 2.81
C TYR A 30 -15.90 7.73 4.01
N ILE A 31 -16.67 8.81 3.88
CA ILE A 31 -16.85 9.82 4.93
C ILE A 31 -18.06 9.43 5.77
N TYR A 32 -17.85 9.28 7.07
CA TYR A 32 -18.91 9.01 8.04
C TYR A 32 -19.74 10.27 8.37
N GLY A 33 -19.08 11.42 8.45
CA GLY A 33 -19.73 12.68 8.79
C GLY A 33 -18.72 13.80 9.02
N GLN A 34 -19.14 14.90 9.66
CA GLN A 34 -18.25 16.01 10.00
C GLN A 34 -18.43 16.46 11.44
N ARG A 35 -17.34 16.86 12.09
CA ARG A 35 -17.34 17.43 13.45
C ARG A 35 -16.35 18.59 13.51
N ASN A 36 -16.80 19.75 14.01
CA ASN A 36 -15.96 20.96 14.14
C ASN A 36 -15.27 21.38 12.83
N GLY A 37 -15.92 21.16 11.68
CA GLY A 37 -15.36 21.50 10.36
C GLY A 37 -14.29 20.55 9.82
N ILE A 38 -14.10 19.38 10.46
CA ILE A 38 -13.22 18.29 10.01
C ILE A 38 -14.09 17.11 9.61
N TYR A 39 -13.79 16.50 8.46
CA TYR A 39 -14.46 15.26 8.04
C TYR A 39 -13.95 14.06 8.84
N LEU A 40 -14.88 13.17 9.18
CA LEU A 40 -14.60 11.91 9.85
C LEU A 40 -14.70 10.78 8.82
N ILE A 41 -13.67 9.95 8.77
CA ILE A 41 -13.59 8.80 7.88
C ILE A 41 -14.23 7.59 8.57
N ASP A 42 -15.01 6.81 7.82
CA ASP A 42 -15.62 5.59 8.33
C ASP A 42 -14.59 4.47 8.49
N LEU A 43 -14.30 4.13 9.76
CA LEU A 43 -13.35 3.10 10.13
C LEU A 43 -13.79 1.68 9.71
N GLN A 44 -15.07 1.43 9.47
CA GLN A 44 -15.51 0.11 8.97
C GLN A 44 -14.99 -0.13 7.55
N HIS A 45 -15.00 0.90 6.71
CA HIS A 45 -14.39 0.84 5.39
C HIS A 45 -12.87 0.66 5.49
N THR A 46 -12.20 1.42 6.35
CA THR A 46 -10.76 1.27 6.63
C THR A 46 -10.41 -0.16 7.03
N LEU A 47 -11.17 -0.73 7.98
CA LEU A 47 -10.91 -2.07 8.50
C LEU A 47 -11.01 -3.12 7.39
N ARG A 48 -12.09 -3.10 6.59
CA ARG A 48 -12.25 -4.01 5.44
C ARG A 48 -11.09 -3.91 4.45
N GLN A 49 -10.67 -2.69 4.12
CA GLN A 49 -9.58 -2.48 3.17
C GLN A 49 -8.22 -2.90 3.73
N LEU A 50 -7.98 -2.72 5.02
CA LEU A 50 -6.78 -3.24 5.69
C LEU A 50 -6.73 -4.76 5.64
N TYR A 51 -7.83 -5.47 5.91
CA TYR A 51 -7.88 -6.93 5.79
C TYR A 51 -7.57 -7.41 4.36
N ARG A 52 -8.19 -6.77 3.35
CA ARG A 52 -7.95 -7.09 1.94
C ARG A 52 -6.49 -6.86 1.54
N THR A 53 -5.95 -5.71 1.94
CA THR A 53 -4.57 -5.32 1.68
C THR A 53 -3.56 -6.25 2.34
N TYR A 54 -3.82 -6.63 3.59
CA TYR A 54 -2.98 -7.55 4.35
C TYR A 54 -2.88 -8.91 3.67
N GLY A 55 -4.02 -9.46 3.22
CA GLY A 55 -4.06 -10.70 2.44
C GLY A 55 -3.27 -10.59 1.14
N LEU A 56 -3.51 -9.54 0.35
CA LEU A 56 -2.81 -9.29 -0.91
C LEU A 56 -1.28 -9.26 -0.74
N ILE A 57 -0.77 -8.47 0.20
CA ILE A 57 0.67 -8.34 0.42
C ILE A 57 1.29 -9.65 0.87
N ARG A 58 0.64 -10.32 1.81
CA ARG A 58 1.08 -11.62 2.31
C ARG A 58 1.19 -12.64 1.17
N ASP A 59 0.21 -12.65 0.27
CA ASP A 59 0.17 -13.58 -0.86
C ASP A 59 1.24 -13.24 -1.91
N ILE A 60 1.42 -11.96 -2.26
CA ILE A 60 2.52 -11.49 -3.14
C ILE A 60 3.89 -11.89 -2.58
N VAL A 61 4.12 -11.64 -1.29
CA VAL A 61 5.41 -11.96 -0.65
C VAL A 61 5.61 -13.47 -0.51
N SER A 62 4.55 -14.24 -0.31
CA SER A 62 4.63 -15.71 -0.26
C SER A 62 5.12 -16.31 -1.59
N GLN A 63 4.85 -15.63 -2.71
CA GLN A 63 5.33 -15.99 -4.04
C GLN A 63 6.76 -15.48 -4.32
N GLY A 64 7.38 -14.80 -3.37
CA GLY A 64 8.71 -14.22 -3.51
C GLY A 64 8.72 -12.79 -4.06
N GLY A 65 7.55 -12.15 -4.17
CA GLY A 65 7.44 -10.78 -4.65
C GLY A 65 7.96 -9.73 -3.67
N HIS A 66 8.24 -8.53 -4.19
CA HIS A 66 8.79 -7.41 -3.44
C HIS A 66 7.77 -6.27 -3.30
N VAL A 67 7.71 -5.68 -2.10
CA VAL A 67 6.87 -4.52 -1.81
C VAL A 67 7.74 -3.28 -1.65
N LEU A 68 7.38 -2.19 -2.33
CA LEU A 68 8.04 -0.90 -2.19
C LEU A 68 7.20 0.04 -1.32
N PHE A 69 7.77 0.49 -0.20
CA PHE A 69 7.14 1.47 0.68
C PHE A 69 7.49 2.91 0.25
N VAL A 70 6.50 3.77 0.10
CA VAL A 70 6.69 5.15 -0.39
C VAL A 70 6.02 6.13 0.56
N GLY A 71 6.77 7.12 1.01
CA GLY A 71 6.24 8.24 1.79
C GLY A 71 7.27 9.33 2.02
N THR A 72 7.20 10.43 1.26
CA THR A 72 8.16 11.55 1.38
C THR A 72 7.75 12.59 2.41
N LYS A 73 6.51 12.52 2.90
CA LYS A 73 5.97 13.38 3.94
C LYS A 73 6.80 13.24 5.22
N ARG A 74 7.11 14.36 5.89
CA ARG A 74 8.00 14.38 7.08
C ARG A 74 7.55 13.39 8.16
N GLN A 75 6.24 13.27 8.36
CA GLN A 75 5.61 12.36 9.32
C GLN A 75 5.72 10.89 8.90
N ALA A 76 5.84 10.60 7.61
CA ALA A 76 5.95 9.26 7.04
C ALA A 76 7.39 8.77 6.88
N GLN A 77 8.39 9.66 6.77
CA GLN A 77 9.76 9.26 6.46
C GLN A 77 10.32 8.22 7.45
N GLU A 78 10.17 8.48 8.75
CA GLU A 78 10.73 7.61 9.78
C GLU A 78 9.93 6.30 9.95
N PRO A 79 8.58 6.32 10.07
CA PRO A 79 7.80 5.08 10.12
C PRO A 79 8.01 4.18 8.90
N VAL A 80 8.02 4.74 7.69
CA VAL A 80 8.24 3.97 6.46
C VAL A 80 9.63 3.33 6.46
N ARG A 81 10.67 4.08 6.83
CA ARG A 81 12.04 3.58 6.87
C ARG A 81 12.20 2.43 7.85
N ILE A 82 11.77 2.63 9.10
CA ILE A 82 11.94 1.63 10.18
C ILE A 82 11.22 0.34 9.83
N GLU A 83 9.97 0.43 9.36
CA GLU A 83 9.13 -0.73 9.11
C GLU A 83 9.55 -1.49 7.83
N ALA A 84 9.98 -0.77 6.79
CA ALA A 84 10.54 -1.38 5.59
C ALA A 84 11.88 -2.09 5.88
N GLU A 85 12.76 -1.47 6.67
CA GLU A 85 14.00 -2.09 7.12
C GLU A 85 13.72 -3.33 8.00
N ARG A 86 12.73 -3.25 8.91
CA ARG A 86 12.33 -4.37 9.79
C ARG A 86 11.86 -5.58 8.99
N CYS A 87 11.03 -5.38 7.98
CA CYS A 87 10.53 -6.48 7.16
C CYS A 87 11.49 -6.85 6.01
N GLY A 88 12.62 -6.15 5.84
CA GLY A 88 13.60 -6.39 4.79
C GLY A 88 13.03 -6.15 3.39
N MET A 89 12.28 -5.06 3.22
CA MET A 89 11.72 -4.57 1.96
C MET A 89 12.28 -3.19 1.61
N TYR A 90 11.94 -2.71 0.42
CA TYR A 90 12.51 -1.48 -0.14
C TYR A 90 11.66 -0.26 0.22
N TYR A 91 12.28 0.91 0.24
CA TYR A 91 11.57 2.15 0.58
C TYR A 91 12.06 3.39 -0.17
N VAL A 92 11.19 4.40 -0.25
CA VAL A 92 11.51 5.76 -0.69
C VAL A 92 10.91 6.76 0.30
N THR A 93 11.76 7.48 1.03
CA THR A 93 11.34 8.39 2.11
C THR A 93 11.72 9.85 1.90
N THR A 94 12.65 10.14 1.00
CA THR A 94 13.18 11.50 0.84
C THR A 94 12.48 12.24 -0.29
N ARG A 95 12.64 11.76 -1.52
CA ARG A 95 12.01 12.33 -2.71
C ARG A 95 11.81 11.24 -3.76
N TRP A 96 10.60 11.16 -4.30
CA TRP A 96 10.35 10.38 -5.51
C TRP A 96 11.02 11.03 -6.73
N LEU A 97 11.89 10.30 -7.40
CA LEU A 97 12.48 10.73 -8.67
C LEU A 97 11.54 10.27 -9.79
N GLY A 98 11.06 11.21 -10.61
CA GLY A 98 10.23 10.83 -11.77
C GLY A 98 10.99 9.89 -12.69
N GLY A 99 10.36 8.79 -13.08
CA GLY A 99 10.98 7.69 -13.81
C GLY A 99 11.56 6.59 -12.93
N THR A 100 11.33 6.59 -11.62
CA THR A 100 11.87 5.56 -10.71
C THR A 100 11.42 4.16 -11.11
N LEU A 101 10.15 3.98 -11.48
CA LEU A 101 9.64 2.69 -11.93
C LEU A 101 9.68 2.62 -13.46
N THR A 102 9.25 3.68 -14.13
CA THR A 102 9.02 3.65 -15.58
C THR A 102 10.29 3.80 -16.42
N ASN A 103 11.35 4.36 -15.85
CA ASN A 103 12.69 4.40 -16.43
C ASN A 103 13.72 3.77 -15.46
N TYR A 104 13.40 2.56 -15.00
CA TYR A 104 14.20 1.85 -14.02
C TYR A 104 15.66 1.59 -14.48
N GLN A 105 15.90 1.47 -15.79
CA GLN A 105 17.25 1.31 -16.34
C GLN A 105 18.17 2.50 -16.00
N THR A 106 17.69 3.74 -16.13
CA THR A 106 18.47 4.93 -15.76
C THR A 106 18.65 5.04 -14.24
N VAL A 107 17.66 4.62 -13.46
CA VAL A 107 17.80 4.57 -11.99
C VAL A 107 18.86 3.54 -11.59
N ARG A 108 18.88 2.37 -12.23
CA ARG A 108 19.92 1.35 -12.01
C ARG A 108 21.31 1.84 -12.37
N GLN A 109 21.46 2.63 -13.44
CA GLN A 109 22.73 3.30 -13.77
C GLN A 109 23.14 4.29 -12.68
N SER A 110 22.20 5.05 -12.12
CA SER A 110 22.45 5.99 -11.02
C SER A 110 22.87 5.28 -9.73
N ILE A 111 22.30 4.11 -9.46
CA ILE A 111 22.71 3.21 -8.37
C ILE A 111 24.13 2.68 -8.61
N GLY A 112 24.45 2.28 -9.85
CA GLY A 112 25.81 1.89 -10.23
C GLY A 112 26.83 3.01 -10.02
N GLU A 113 26.47 4.25 -10.35
CA GLU A 113 27.31 5.42 -10.07
C GLU A 113 27.47 5.68 -8.57
N LEU A 114 26.41 5.48 -7.77
CA LEU A 114 26.50 5.57 -6.32
C LEU A 114 27.52 4.56 -5.77
N PHE A 115 27.48 3.30 -6.21
CA PHE A 115 28.46 2.29 -5.81
C PHE A 115 29.88 2.66 -6.24
N ARG A 116 30.05 3.15 -7.48
CA ARG A 116 31.36 3.63 -7.96
C ARG A 116 31.93 4.74 -7.06
N LEU A 117 31.11 5.72 -6.70
CA LEU A 117 31.51 6.82 -5.83
C LEU A 117 31.84 6.35 -4.40
N GLN A 118 31.08 5.38 -3.86
CA GLN A 118 31.38 4.76 -2.57
C GLN A 118 32.70 3.99 -2.59
N THR A 119 33.00 3.25 -3.66
CA THR A 119 34.28 2.54 -3.83
C THR A 119 35.45 3.51 -3.91
N ILE A 120 35.36 4.57 -4.73
CA ILE A 120 36.43 5.57 -4.87
C ILE A 120 36.76 6.24 -3.52
N GLU A 121 35.74 6.51 -2.71
CA GLU A 121 35.92 7.11 -1.38
C GLU A 121 36.48 6.11 -0.36
N LYS A 122 36.00 4.86 -0.36
CA LYS A 122 36.50 3.79 0.53
C LYS A 122 37.96 3.41 0.23
N ASP A 123 38.33 3.37 -1.04
CA ASP A 123 39.67 2.97 -1.49
C ASP A 123 40.69 4.13 -1.40
N GLY A 124 40.28 5.32 -0.96
CA GLY A 124 41.14 6.51 -0.87
C GLY A 124 41.58 7.09 -2.23
N THR A 125 41.09 6.52 -3.34
CA THR A 125 41.38 7.02 -4.70
C THR A 125 40.88 8.46 -4.89
N ILE A 126 39.89 8.87 -4.09
CA ILE A 126 39.38 10.25 -4.08
C ILE A 126 40.45 11.32 -3.85
N ASP A 127 41.53 10.99 -3.13
CA ASP A 127 42.61 11.93 -2.82
C ASP A 127 43.57 12.17 -4.00
N LYS A 128 43.48 11.34 -5.05
CA LYS A 128 44.22 11.54 -6.31
C LYS A 128 43.60 12.60 -7.21
N PHE A 129 42.34 12.99 -6.95
CA PHE A 129 41.64 14.02 -7.71
C PHE A 129 41.92 15.42 -7.15
N SER A 130 41.65 16.46 -7.95
CA SER A 130 41.73 17.82 -7.43
C SER A 130 40.70 18.04 -6.30
N LYS A 131 41.01 18.94 -5.35
CA LYS A 131 40.09 19.26 -4.24
C LYS A 131 38.68 19.63 -4.71
N LYS A 132 38.57 20.30 -5.87
CA LYS A 132 37.30 20.70 -6.47
C LYS A 132 36.51 19.48 -6.99
N GLU A 133 37.17 18.56 -7.69
CA GLU A 133 36.54 17.34 -8.20
C GLU A 133 36.14 16.41 -7.05
N ALA A 134 37.03 16.20 -6.08
CA ALA A 134 36.74 15.42 -4.88
C ALA A 134 35.51 15.98 -4.12
N ALA A 135 35.40 17.31 -4.00
CA ALA A 135 34.22 17.94 -3.38
C ALA A 135 32.94 17.72 -4.20
N MET A 136 33.00 17.79 -5.53
CA MET A 136 31.85 17.49 -6.40
C MET A 136 31.41 16.02 -6.27
N MET A 137 32.36 15.09 -6.28
CA MET A 137 32.08 13.66 -6.11
C MET A 137 31.43 13.36 -4.77
N ARG A 138 31.93 13.92 -3.67
CA ARG A 138 31.31 13.78 -2.34
C ARG A 138 29.89 14.34 -2.31
N LYS A 139 29.67 15.53 -2.89
CA LYS A 139 28.34 16.14 -2.98
C LYS A 139 27.37 15.28 -3.80
N GLN A 140 27.85 14.71 -4.91
CA GLN A 140 27.06 13.81 -5.74
C GLN A 140 26.72 12.52 -5.00
N ARG A 141 27.69 11.91 -4.30
CA ARG A 141 27.47 10.72 -3.47
C ARG A 141 26.39 10.96 -2.43
N VAL A 142 26.52 12.00 -1.61
CA VAL A 142 25.54 12.33 -0.55
C VAL A 142 24.14 12.56 -1.13
N LYS A 143 24.04 13.20 -2.30
CA LYS A 143 22.77 13.42 -2.98
C LYS A 143 22.15 12.12 -3.48
N LEU A 144 22.95 11.24 -4.10
CA LEU A 144 22.47 9.95 -4.61
C LEU A 144 22.09 9.01 -3.45
N GLU A 145 22.94 8.90 -2.44
CA GLU A 145 22.71 8.10 -1.24
C GLU A 145 21.41 8.50 -0.55
N LYS A 146 21.19 9.80 -0.32
CA LYS A 146 19.95 10.29 0.30
C LYS A 146 18.68 9.88 -0.47
N ASN A 147 18.74 9.82 -1.80
CA ASN A 147 17.56 9.54 -2.62
C ASN A 147 17.37 8.06 -2.95
N LEU A 148 18.47 7.29 -3.04
CA LEU A 148 18.47 5.92 -3.55
C LEU A 148 18.72 4.85 -2.46
N LEU A 149 18.99 5.26 -1.21
CA LEU A 149 19.33 4.33 -0.12
C LEU A 149 18.36 3.15 0.01
N GLY A 150 17.06 3.41 -0.02
CA GLY A 150 16.05 2.35 0.19
C GLY A 150 15.76 1.48 -1.04
N ILE A 151 16.26 1.83 -2.22
CA ILE A 151 16.09 1.05 -3.46
C ILE A 151 17.41 0.52 -4.05
N GLN A 152 18.55 0.82 -3.43
CA GLN A 152 19.88 0.45 -3.95
C GLN A 152 20.08 -1.06 -4.10
N ASN A 153 19.40 -1.86 -3.27
CA ASN A 153 19.50 -3.32 -3.24
C ASN A 153 18.27 -4.00 -3.88
N MET A 154 17.44 -3.26 -4.62
CA MET A 154 16.25 -3.80 -5.26
C MET A 154 16.64 -4.58 -6.52
N PRO A 155 16.25 -5.87 -6.67
CA PRO A 155 16.69 -6.71 -7.78
C PRO A 155 16.03 -6.35 -9.12
N GLY A 156 14.83 -5.79 -9.07
CA GLY A 156 14.01 -5.45 -10.24
C GLY A 156 12.89 -4.49 -9.88
N LEU A 157 11.82 -4.47 -10.67
CA LEU A 157 10.62 -3.71 -10.32
C LEU A 157 9.90 -4.38 -9.14
N PRO A 158 9.23 -3.60 -8.27
CA PRO A 158 8.39 -4.16 -7.21
C PRO A 158 7.10 -4.76 -7.78
N ASP A 159 6.58 -5.77 -7.10
CA ASP A 159 5.31 -6.43 -7.41
C ASP A 159 4.10 -5.72 -6.80
N ALA A 160 4.33 -4.91 -5.75
CA ALA A 160 3.34 -3.99 -5.21
C ALA A 160 4.00 -2.73 -4.65
N VAL A 161 3.26 -1.62 -4.66
CA VAL A 161 3.69 -0.36 -4.04
C VAL A 161 2.70 0.01 -2.94
N PHE A 162 3.22 0.29 -1.75
CA PHE A 162 2.47 0.85 -0.63
C PHE A 162 2.81 2.33 -0.48
N VAL A 163 1.82 3.21 -0.63
CA VAL A 163 1.98 4.66 -0.66
C VAL A 163 1.26 5.30 0.52
N VAL A 164 1.99 6.14 1.28
CA VAL A 164 1.43 7.01 2.32
C VAL A 164 1.25 8.41 1.74
N ASP A 165 0.02 8.94 1.77
CA ASP A 165 -0.39 10.21 1.16
C ASP A 165 -0.33 10.16 -0.38
N VAL A 166 -1.40 9.64 -0.98
CA VAL A 166 -1.57 9.51 -2.44
C VAL A 166 -1.50 10.87 -3.15
N GLY A 167 -2.03 11.92 -2.51
CA GLY A 167 -2.02 13.27 -3.08
C GLY A 167 -0.61 13.85 -3.22
N ARG A 168 0.27 13.56 -2.27
CA ARG A 168 1.68 14.00 -2.30
C ARG A 168 2.55 13.15 -3.21
N GLU A 169 2.26 11.87 -3.34
CA GLU A 169 3.04 10.90 -4.12
C GLU A 169 2.39 10.58 -5.49
N ASP A 170 1.75 11.57 -6.10
CA ASP A 170 0.98 11.40 -7.35
C ASP A 170 1.82 10.83 -8.50
N ILE A 171 3.09 11.22 -8.61
CA ILE A 171 4.03 10.71 -9.61
C ILE A 171 4.26 9.21 -9.41
N ALA A 172 4.46 8.76 -8.16
CA ALA A 172 4.69 7.35 -7.85
C ALA A 172 3.47 6.50 -8.22
N VAL A 173 2.28 6.98 -7.88
CA VAL A 173 1.00 6.32 -8.17
C VAL A 173 0.75 6.24 -9.69
N LYS A 174 0.99 7.33 -10.42
CA LYS A 174 0.88 7.36 -11.90
C LYS A 174 1.86 6.42 -12.58
N GLU A 175 3.09 6.33 -12.09
CA GLU A 175 4.09 5.40 -12.61
C GLU A 175 3.71 3.94 -12.36
N ALA A 176 3.26 3.61 -11.13
CA ALA A 176 2.80 2.28 -10.77
C ALA A 176 1.61 1.85 -11.65
N ARG A 177 0.61 2.73 -11.80
CA ARG A 177 -0.54 2.55 -12.69
C ARG A 177 -0.12 2.27 -14.13
N ARG A 178 0.82 3.05 -14.68
CA ARG A 178 1.28 2.89 -16.07
C ARG A 178 1.93 1.52 -16.30
N LEU A 179 2.61 0.98 -15.29
CA LEU A 179 3.24 -0.34 -15.34
C LEU A 179 2.32 -1.47 -14.86
N LYS A 180 1.07 -1.16 -14.48
CA LYS A 180 0.10 -2.09 -13.91
C LYS A 180 0.62 -2.80 -12.64
N ILE A 181 1.44 -2.10 -11.87
CA ILE A 181 1.88 -2.57 -10.55
C ILE A 181 0.77 -2.21 -9.55
N PRO A 182 0.21 -3.19 -8.82
CA PRO A 182 -0.78 -2.96 -7.78
C PRO A 182 -0.36 -1.85 -6.82
N CYS A 183 -1.18 -0.80 -6.75
CA CYS A 183 -0.94 0.36 -5.89
C CYS A 183 -1.90 0.36 -4.70
N ILE A 184 -1.34 0.20 -3.51
CA ILE A 184 -2.04 0.29 -2.24
C ILE A 184 -1.75 1.68 -1.66
N GLY A 185 -2.78 2.47 -1.39
CA GLY A 185 -2.61 3.86 -0.97
C GLY A 185 -3.45 4.23 0.23
N VAL A 186 -2.84 4.88 1.22
CA VAL A 186 -3.57 5.58 2.28
C VAL A 186 -4.18 6.84 1.69
N ILE A 187 -5.51 6.92 1.71
CA ILE A 187 -6.27 8.03 1.15
C ILE A 187 -6.97 8.82 2.27
N ASP A 188 -6.64 10.10 2.37
CA ASP A 188 -7.41 11.05 3.17
C ASP A 188 -8.53 11.65 2.29
N THR A 189 -9.43 12.38 2.92
CA THR A 189 -10.59 13.09 2.38
C THR A 189 -10.30 14.04 1.22
N ASN A 190 -9.05 14.46 1.00
CA ASN A 190 -8.63 15.33 -0.10
C ASN A 190 -8.15 14.57 -1.36
N CYS A 191 -7.92 13.25 -1.26
CA CYS A 191 -7.40 12.42 -2.35
C CYS A 191 -8.51 11.88 -3.25
N ASP A 192 -8.19 11.55 -4.50
CA ASP A 192 -9.11 10.80 -5.37
C ASP A 192 -8.98 9.29 -5.06
N PRO A 193 -10.04 8.62 -4.59
CA PRO A 193 -9.96 7.19 -4.29
C PRO A 193 -9.78 6.32 -5.53
N ASP A 194 -10.03 6.85 -6.74
CA ASP A 194 -9.88 6.13 -7.98
C ASP A 194 -8.43 6.17 -8.50
N ASP A 195 -7.50 6.87 -7.84
CA ASP A 195 -6.07 6.93 -8.22
C ASP A 195 -5.29 5.66 -7.84
N VAL A 196 -5.80 4.88 -6.89
CA VAL A 196 -5.15 3.67 -6.38
C VAL A 196 -6.06 2.46 -6.54
N ASP A 197 -5.46 1.27 -6.72
CA ASP A 197 -6.20 0.02 -6.91
C ASP A 197 -6.80 -0.47 -5.58
N PHE A 198 -6.04 -0.30 -4.49
CA PHE A 198 -6.42 -0.69 -3.14
C PHE A 198 -6.40 0.52 -2.21
N PRO A 199 -7.48 1.33 -2.19
CA PRO A 199 -7.58 2.47 -1.31
C PRO A 199 -7.81 2.06 0.14
N ILE A 200 -7.00 2.60 1.06
CA ILE A 200 -7.18 2.51 2.51
C ILE A 200 -7.65 3.88 3.02
N PRO A 201 -8.95 4.08 3.29
CA PRO A 201 -9.44 5.32 3.85
C PRO A 201 -8.84 5.59 5.22
N GLY A 202 -8.23 6.75 5.42
CA GLY A 202 -7.74 7.13 6.73
C GLY A 202 -6.77 8.30 6.74
N ASN A 203 -6.45 8.75 7.95
CA ASN A 203 -5.55 9.88 8.20
C ASN A 203 -4.11 9.61 7.73
N ASP A 204 -3.55 10.49 6.91
CA ASP A 204 -2.16 10.43 6.44
C ASP A 204 -1.23 11.50 7.07
N ASP A 205 -1.74 12.33 7.98
CA ASP A 205 -1.02 13.40 8.68
C ASP A 205 -0.52 12.96 10.06
N ALA A 206 -1.28 12.10 10.74
CA ALA A 206 -0.95 11.67 12.09
C ALA A 206 0.15 10.60 12.10
N ILE A 207 1.28 10.88 12.78
CA ILE A 207 2.40 9.94 12.91
C ILE A 207 1.95 8.58 13.48
N ARG A 208 1.05 8.58 14.47
CA ARG A 208 0.51 7.34 15.06
C ARG A 208 -0.29 6.50 14.05
N ALA A 209 -1.08 7.16 13.20
CA ALA A 209 -1.84 6.51 12.13
C ALA A 209 -0.90 5.90 11.08
N ILE A 210 0.06 6.69 10.59
CA ILE A 210 1.05 6.25 9.60
C ILE A 210 1.87 5.07 10.11
N ASN A 211 2.31 5.13 11.37
CA ASN A 211 3.05 4.04 12.01
C ASN A 211 2.20 2.76 12.07
N LEU A 212 0.92 2.88 12.43
CA LEU A 212 0.03 1.72 12.46
C LEU A 212 -0.11 1.08 11.06
N TYR A 213 -0.31 1.87 10.00
CA TYR A 213 -0.35 1.29 8.64
C TYR A 213 0.97 0.61 8.28
N CYS A 214 2.10 1.30 8.44
CA CYS A 214 3.41 0.77 8.07
C CYS A 214 3.71 -0.53 8.82
N LYS A 215 3.38 -0.58 10.12
CA LYS A 215 3.54 -1.77 10.95
C LYS A 215 2.71 -2.95 10.45
N LEU A 216 1.43 -2.73 10.12
CA LEU A 216 0.55 -3.79 9.64
C LEU A 216 1.01 -4.36 8.31
N ILE A 217 1.44 -3.49 7.41
CA ILE A 217 1.98 -3.89 6.11
C ILE A 217 3.28 -4.67 6.29
N ALA A 218 4.17 -4.21 7.18
CA ALA A 218 5.40 -4.94 7.52
C ALA A 218 5.12 -6.30 8.17
N ASP A 219 4.11 -6.40 9.04
CA ASP A 219 3.68 -7.67 9.63
C ASP A 219 3.12 -8.63 8.56
N ALA A 220 2.36 -8.13 7.58
CA ALA A 220 1.88 -8.91 6.44
C ALA A 220 3.04 -9.46 5.60
N VAL A 221 4.07 -8.65 5.37
CA VAL A 221 5.29 -9.06 4.67
C VAL A 221 6.00 -10.18 5.44
N ILE A 222 6.19 -10.02 6.75
CA ILE A 222 6.87 -11.02 7.58
C ILE A 222 6.09 -12.34 7.58
N GLU A 223 4.75 -12.28 7.71
CA GLU A 223 3.91 -13.47 7.61
C GLU A 223 4.02 -14.12 6.22
N GLY A 224 4.03 -13.33 5.14
CA GLY A 224 4.23 -13.81 3.78
C GLY A 224 5.56 -14.55 3.60
N LYS A 225 6.65 -14.02 4.17
CA LYS A 225 7.97 -14.68 4.15
C LYS A 225 7.96 -16.01 4.88
N LEU A 226 7.36 -16.07 6.07
CA LEU A 226 7.23 -17.32 6.84
C LEU A 226 6.41 -18.37 6.08
N ARG A 227 5.38 -17.95 5.34
CA ARG A 227 4.60 -18.85 4.48
C ARG A 227 5.43 -19.36 3.30
N ALA A 228 6.20 -18.49 2.65
CA ALA A 228 7.11 -18.90 1.57
C ALA A 228 8.11 -19.97 2.03
N GLU A 229 8.68 -19.80 3.23
CA GLU A 229 9.62 -20.76 3.81
C GLU A 229 8.98 -22.13 4.08
N LYS A 230 7.75 -22.15 4.61
CA LYS A 230 6.99 -23.39 4.83
C LYS A 230 6.68 -24.12 3.53
N ILE A 231 6.18 -23.40 2.53
CA ILE A 231 5.87 -23.96 1.21
C ILE A 231 7.14 -24.57 0.59
N ARG A 232 8.27 -23.86 0.65
CA ARG A 232 9.56 -24.39 0.15
C ARG A 232 10.03 -25.63 0.90
N ALA A 233 9.84 -25.68 2.22
CA ALA A 233 10.20 -26.84 3.02
C ALA A 233 9.35 -28.07 2.66
N GLU A 234 8.03 -27.89 2.50
CA GLU A 234 7.10 -28.95 2.07
C GLU A 234 7.41 -29.44 0.65
N GLU A 235 7.75 -28.53 -0.27
CA GLU A 235 8.20 -28.88 -1.63
C GLU A 235 9.53 -29.64 -1.65
N GLU A 236 10.45 -29.36 -0.72
CA GLU A 236 11.69 -30.11 -0.58
C GLU A 236 11.45 -31.50 0.01
N GLU A 237 10.58 -31.61 1.01
CA GLU A 237 10.25 -32.89 1.65
C GLU A 237 9.53 -33.83 0.67
N THR A 238 8.55 -33.32 -0.07
CA THR A 238 7.86 -34.07 -1.14
C THR A 238 8.82 -34.49 -2.26
N ARG A 239 9.77 -33.63 -2.64
CA ARG A 239 10.80 -33.96 -3.64
C ARG A 239 11.77 -35.03 -3.14
N ARG A 240 12.16 -34.99 -1.87
CA ARG A 240 13.00 -36.03 -1.23
C ARG A 240 12.25 -37.37 -1.19
N ALA A 241 11.00 -37.38 -0.73
CA ALA A 241 10.16 -38.57 -0.72
C ALA A 241 9.96 -39.18 -2.13
N ARG A 242 9.80 -38.34 -3.16
CA ARG A 242 9.69 -38.79 -4.55
C ARG A 242 10.99 -39.39 -5.09
N ASN A 243 12.14 -38.87 -4.69
CA ASN A 243 13.44 -39.38 -5.11
C ASN A 243 13.84 -40.67 -4.39
N GLU A 244 13.41 -40.85 -3.13
CA GLU A 244 13.62 -42.08 -2.35
C GLU A 244 12.66 -43.21 -2.75
N GLY A 245 11.50 -42.91 -3.32
CA GLY A 245 10.53 -43.89 -3.84
C GLY A 245 10.85 -44.46 -5.24
N ALA A 246 11.97 -44.09 -5.86
CA ALA A 246 12.32 -44.49 -7.23
C ALA A 246 13.05 -45.86 -7.34
N ASP A 247 13.25 -46.60 -6.24
CA ASP A 247 13.94 -47.90 -6.21
C ASP A 247 13.00 -49.10 -5.89
N SER A 248 11.78 -49.09 -6.42
CA SER A 248 10.92 -50.27 -6.44
C SER A 248 10.25 -50.43 -7.81
N PRO A 249 10.28 -51.64 -8.40
CA PRO A 249 9.81 -51.85 -9.76
C PRO A 249 8.29 -51.65 -9.84
N ALA A 250 7.88 -50.81 -10.77
CA ALA A 250 6.47 -50.53 -11.05
C ALA A 250 5.73 -51.81 -11.47
N PRO A 251 4.52 -52.09 -10.94
CA PRO A 251 3.59 -53.00 -11.58
C PRO A 251 2.90 -52.27 -12.74
N THR A 252 2.76 -53.00 -13.84
CA THR A 252 2.16 -52.63 -15.14
C THR A 252 0.73 -52.09 -15.00
N PRO A 253 0.32 -51.04 -15.74
CA PRO A 253 -1.07 -50.58 -15.77
C PRO A 253 -1.87 -51.31 -16.86
N GLU A 254 -3.05 -51.83 -16.50
CA GLU A 254 -4.14 -52.15 -17.44
C GLU A 254 -5.21 -51.03 -17.41
N PRO A 255 -5.92 -50.77 -18.51
CA PRO A 255 -6.58 -49.48 -18.75
C PRO A 255 -8.08 -49.50 -18.42
N GLU A 256 -8.58 -48.43 -17.80
CA GLU A 256 -9.99 -48.04 -17.86
C GLU A 256 -10.13 -46.57 -18.25
N ALA A 257 -11.05 -46.32 -19.18
CA ALA A 257 -11.46 -45.02 -19.73
C ALA A 257 -12.92 -44.73 -19.29
N PRO A 258 -13.52 -43.57 -19.62
CA PRO A 258 -13.44 -42.34 -18.83
C PRO A 258 -14.82 -41.77 -18.42
N ALA A 259 -14.77 -40.61 -17.74
CA ALA A 259 -15.81 -39.58 -17.54
C ALA A 259 -16.74 -39.71 -16.32
N ASP A 260 -16.67 -38.71 -15.42
CA ASP A 260 -17.69 -37.65 -15.41
C ASP A 260 -17.14 -36.37 -14.74
N ALA A 261 -17.60 -35.23 -15.22
CA ALA A 261 -17.22 -33.89 -14.80
C ALA A 261 -18.39 -33.25 -14.05
N SER A 262 -18.18 -32.78 -12.81
CA SER A 262 -19.12 -31.83 -12.20
C SER A 262 -18.50 -31.02 -11.05
N ALA A 263 -18.76 -29.71 -11.11
CA ALA A 263 -18.86 -28.71 -10.03
C ALA A 263 -17.61 -28.44 -9.16
N LYS A 264 -16.93 -27.28 -9.26
CA LYS A 264 -17.31 -25.93 -8.77
C LYS A 264 -17.63 -25.88 -7.27
N ASP A 265 -16.66 -25.39 -6.49
CA ASP A 265 -16.87 -24.81 -5.16
C ASP A 265 -16.23 -23.41 -5.14
N ASP A 266 -16.99 -22.43 -5.62
CA ASP A 266 -16.82 -21.01 -5.31
C ASP A 266 -17.79 -20.67 -4.17
N THR A 267 -17.36 -20.86 -2.93
CA THR A 267 -18.15 -20.47 -1.75
C THR A 267 -17.30 -19.59 -0.86
N TYR A 268 -17.28 -18.28 -1.07
CA TYR A 268 -16.89 -17.32 -0.02
C TYR A 268 -17.40 -15.87 -0.15
N ASP A 269 -18.40 -15.58 -1.00
CA ASP A 269 -18.87 -14.18 -1.22
C ASP A 269 -20.29 -13.86 -0.71
N ALA A 270 -20.97 -14.76 0.00
CA ALA A 270 -22.41 -14.63 0.29
C ALA A 270 -22.77 -14.42 1.77
N GLN A 271 -22.05 -13.57 2.52
CA GLN A 271 -22.44 -13.27 3.92
C GLN A 271 -22.46 -11.79 4.34
N TYR A 272 -22.36 -10.82 3.42
CA TYR A 272 -22.52 -9.39 3.80
C TYR A 272 -23.28 -8.52 2.80
N GLU A 273 -24.18 -9.10 1.99
CA GLU A 273 -25.06 -8.33 1.08
C GLU A 273 -26.53 -8.22 1.52
N THR A 274 -26.95 -8.82 2.64
CA THR A 274 -28.35 -8.75 3.08
C THR A 274 -28.66 -7.67 4.12
N ALA A 275 -27.90 -6.57 4.15
CA ALA A 275 -28.16 -5.43 5.04
C ALA A 275 -28.28 -4.07 4.30
N ALA A 276 -28.35 -4.06 2.97
CA ALA A 276 -28.45 -2.84 2.17
C ALA A 276 -29.64 -2.89 1.19
N ALA A 277 -30.83 -3.21 1.68
CA ALA A 277 -32.07 -3.03 0.94
C ALA A 277 -33.25 -2.82 1.90
N ALA A 278 -33.43 -1.59 2.38
CA ALA A 278 -34.69 -1.12 2.92
C ALA A 278 -35.08 0.16 2.15
N PRO A 279 -36.22 0.18 1.44
CA PRO A 279 -36.67 1.38 0.75
C PRO A 279 -37.21 2.39 1.76
N VAL A 280 -36.74 3.64 1.65
CA VAL A 280 -37.33 4.78 2.36
C VAL A 280 -38.59 5.19 1.60
N THR A 281 -39.75 4.98 2.21
CA THR A 281 -41.03 5.55 1.75
C THR A 281 -41.05 7.03 2.07
N VAL A 282 -41.24 7.85 1.03
CA VAL A 282 -41.51 9.29 1.16
C VAL A 282 -43.00 9.43 1.45
N GLU A 283 -43.34 9.83 2.67
CA GLU A 283 -44.70 10.20 3.03
C GLU A 283 -44.85 11.73 2.94
N GLU A 284 -45.84 12.13 2.15
CA GLU A 284 -46.22 13.47 1.77
C GLU A 284 -46.99 14.13 2.93
N ALA A 285 -46.50 15.27 3.43
CA ALA A 285 -47.21 16.09 4.42
C ALA A 285 -47.29 17.54 3.95
N ALA A 286 -48.48 17.83 3.41
CA ALA A 286 -49.26 19.07 3.45
C ALA A 286 -48.54 20.43 3.54
N ALA A 287 -48.76 21.23 2.51
CA ALA A 287 -48.62 22.67 2.49
C ALA A 287 -49.61 23.34 3.45
N GLU A 288 -49.11 24.20 4.34
CA GLU A 288 -49.90 25.28 4.95
C GLU A 288 -49.54 26.61 4.28
N THR A 289 -50.55 27.17 3.64
CA THR A 289 -50.65 28.52 3.08
C THR A 289 -50.49 29.59 4.16
N ILE A 290 -49.60 30.56 3.93
CA ILE A 290 -49.63 31.87 4.58
C ILE A 290 -49.95 32.89 3.49
N GLU A 291 -51.20 33.33 3.44
CA GLU A 291 -51.61 34.54 2.72
C GLU A 291 -51.73 35.71 3.72
N ASP A 292 -51.03 36.77 3.35
CA ASP A 292 -51.25 38.20 3.57
C ASP A 292 -52.06 38.72 4.78
N LYS A 293 -51.40 39.63 5.50
CA LYS A 293 -52.01 40.92 5.86
C LYS A 293 -50.94 42.02 5.95
N ALA A 294 -50.80 42.76 4.86
CA ALA A 294 -50.37 44.15 4.91
C ALA A 294 -51.62 45.02 5.12
N ALA A 295 -51.62 45.83 6.18
CA ALA A 295 -52.38 47.08 6.28
C ALA A 295 -51.85 47.91 7.48
N ASP A 296 -51.24 49.04 7.14
CA ASP A 296 -51.23 50.36 7.81
C ASP A 296 -51.34 50.49 9.34
N ALA A 297 -50.39 51.23 9.93
CA ALA A 297 -50.67 52.58 10.45
C ALA A 297 -49.40 53.28 11.00
N ASP A 298 -49.26 54.54 10.62
CA ASP A 298 -48.46 55.62 11.19
C ASP A 298 -48.36 55.65 12.73
N ALA A 299 -47.16 55.97 13.25
CA ALA A 299 -46.84 56.99 14.28
C ALA A 299 -45.49 56.70 14.98
#